data_AF-A0A976MBT3-F1
#
_entry.id   AF-A0A976MBT3-F1
#
_cell.length_a   1.000
_cell.length_b   1.000
_cell.length_c   1.000
_cell.angle_alpha   90.00
_cell.angle_beta   90.00
_cell.angle_gamma   90.00
#
_symmetry.space_group_name_H-M   'P 1'
#
loop_
_entity.id
_entity.type
_entity.pdbx_description
1 polymer ?
#
loop_
_entity_poly.entity_id
_entity_poly.type
_entity_poly.pdbx_seq_one_letter_code
_entity_poly.pdbx_strand_id
1 'polypeptide(L)'
;MSRRLISITRTLRSSLNTNNWHNLGKFATGGNAQQELHWNNLKVNDSNVTNVIENTKQEVDMLDWAKWEEKILHKNILSHMKSTYTSTMKTLDGALSEPREAPYLKEGWESYEEVKKVCSEATKAADKIISDGIKALWISQHNPPTWKVDTNEWLESDQYWQAFVEKHAMYSQSGTSNDPESPSEIEAVKNKWNVNMFKFNERTDTPMLYDYMHHNPSWEYYDINRKQFFEHMEYFLLRTGEDFRNFPDVPKWKWLTHLEDMRFKQFTVEISRKHKKQMEKLSRYEKTDLGPEEHESEEEVNMQLLLGEKNDMEKLLGRLLGGYGFLVDPLVPVQNEFQLSYVLSKDNYNEHKKTKVYSLGDDVPYLYVLPYVNGVSEVGDTVNRNDGVNEVGKATTTSSLDKGPMYSFYTLMDYLNLSNLKVNPSYATRLQLKCQVMHERGPNWLKLPSENTCDAFLRRIRYDDPLKPKFEEYVKELKERMRKAKEIPESEWSRSLRRLESINKELESELSKVEGGSRSSQGGVGSVTPGSVTVEGVELSHLIETNNIVVKDKEGNRMNASVLVEN
;
A
#
# COMPACT_ATOMS: atom_id res chain seq x y z
N MET A 1 22.55 54.28 17.25
CA MET A 1 23.16 52.92 17.34
C MET A 1 24.56 52.80 16.70
N SER A 2 25.19 53.87 16.20
CA SER A 2 26.48 53.82 15.46
C SER A 2 27.73 53.51 16.32
N ARG A 3 27.69 53.68 17.65
CA ARG A 3 28.87 53.45 18.52
C ARG A 3 29.16 51.98 18.89
N ARG A 4 28.23 51.03 18.68
CA ARG A 4 28.43 49.62 19.05
C ARG A 4 29.04 48.76 17.93
N LEU A 5 28.78 49.06 16.66
CA LEU A 5 29.31 48.28 15.54
C LEU A 5 30.80 48.53 15.25
N ILE A 6 31.30 49.75 15.50
CA ILE A 6 32.72 50.09 15.36
C ILE A 6 33.58 49.39 16.44
N SER A 7 32.97 48.95 17.55
CA SER A 7 33.67 48.30 18.65
C SER A 7 34.09 46.85 18.35
N ILE A 8 33.36 46.14 17.48
CA ILE A 8 33.57 44.69 17.24
C ILE A 8 34.73 44.46 16.25
N THR A 9 34.81 45.27 15.19
CA THR A 9 35.92 45.23 14.23
C THR A 9 37.23 45.73 14.84
N ARG A 10 37.18 46.67 15.80
CA ARG A 10 38.37 47.18 16.49
C ARG A 10 38.95 46.19 17.50
N THR A 11 38.11 45.43 18.20
CA THR A 11 38.57 44.39 19.15
C THR A 11 39.11 43.14 18.45
N LEU A 12 38.59 42.78 17.27
CA LEU A 12 39.17 41.71 16.46
C LEU A 12 40.55 42.11 15.90
N ARG A 13 40.71 43.35 15.41
CA ARG A 13 41.99 43.84 14.88
C ARG A 13 43.03 44.18 15.95
N SER A 14 42.64 44.68 17.14
CA SER A 14 43.61 45.05 18.18
C SER A 14 44.24 43.85 18.90
N SER A 15 43.65 42.65 18.81
CA SER A 15 44.25 41.42 19.37
C SER A 15 45.27 40.74 18.45
N LEU A 16 45.45 41.24 17.22
CA LEU A 16 46.35 40.69 16.19
C LEU A 16 47.73 41.38 16.15
N ASN A 17 48.03 42.32 17.06
CA ASN A 17 49.30 43.04 17.10
C ASN A 17 50.51 42.20 17.57
N THR A 18 50.32 40.91 17.82
CA THR A 18 51.43 39.95 17.93
C THR A 18 51.21 38.90 16.85
N ASN A 19 52.06 38.88 15.82
CA ASN A 19 52.13 37.82 14.82
C ASN A 19 52.55 36.52 15.51
N ASN A 20 51.61 35.89 16.21
CA ASN A 20 51.85 34.67 16.97
C ASN A 20 50.83 33.62 16.55
N TRP A 21 51.31 32.50 16.01
CA TRP A 21 50.47 31.44 15.47
C TRP A 21 49.58 30.80 16.55
N HIS A 22 49.95 30.92 17.84
CA HIS A 22 49.13 30.45 18.96
C HIS A 22 47.74 31.11 19.05
N ASN A 23 47.54 32.30 18.47
CA ASN A 23 46.25 33.00 18.45
C ASN A 23 45.30 32.53 17.33
N LEU A 24 45.75 31.64 16.45
CA LEU A 24 44.95 31.11 15.33
C LEU A 24 43.80 30.20 15.80
N GLY A 25 43.82 29.73 17.05
CA GLY A 25 42.76 28.88 17.61
C GLY A 25 41.38 29.48 17.53
N LYS A 26 41.25 30.82 17.56
CA LYS A 26 39.96 31.52 17.41
C LYS A 26 39.29 31.30 16.06
N PHE A 27 40.07 30.97 15.02
CA PHE A 27 39.57 30.67 13.68
C PHE A 27 39.35 29.18 13.43
N ALA A 28 39.92 28.31 14.29
CA ALA A 28 39.75 26.87 14.23
C ALA A 28 38.53 26.38 15.05
N THR A 29 38.20 27.08 16.14
CA THR A 29 37.04 26.77 16.99
C THR A 29 35.74 27.32 16.40
N GLY A 30 34.77 26.44 16.12
CA GLY A 30 33.42 26.81 15.68
C GLY A 30 32.98 26.33 14.29
N GLY A 31 33.83 25.56 13.59
CA GLY A 31 33.52 25.00 12.26
C GLY A 31 33.40 23.48 12.25
N ASN A 32 34.51 22.79 11.95
CA ASN A 32 34.56 21.33 11.75
C ASN A 32 35.24 20.64 12.95
N ALA A 33 34.60 19.63 13.55
CA ALA A 33 35.12 18.87 14.69
C ALA A 33 36.49 18.23 14.43
N GLN A 34 36.78 17.85 13.18
CA GLN A 34 38.09 17.31 12.79
C GLN A 34 39.19 18.38 12.84
N GLN A 35 38.90 19.61 12.38
CA GLN A 35 39.86 20.72 12.42
C GLN A 35 40.17 21.14 13.86
N GLU A 36 39.17 21.12 14.73
CA GLU A 36 39.34 21.39 16.15
C GLU A 36 40.21 20.33 16.84
N LEU A 37 40.01 19.05 16.51
CA LEU A 37 40.84 17.95 17.00
C LEU A 37 42.30 18.05 16.51
N HIS A 38 42.52 18.36 15.24
CA HIS A 38 43.87 18.57 14.70
C HIS A 38 44.57 19.78 15.34
N TRP A 39 43.84 20.88 15.57
CA TRP A 39 44.36 22.06 16.27
C TRP A 39 44.75 21.75 17.72
N ASN A 40 43.90 21.01 18.45
CA ASN A 40 44.19 20.61 19.82
C ASN A 40 45.42 19.68 19.91
N ASN A 41 45.55 18.72 18.98
CA ASN A 41 46.73 17.85 18.91
C ASN A 41 48.02 18.64 18.66
N LEU A 42 48.00 19.62 17.75
CA LEU A 42 49.15 20.47 17.46
C LEU A 42 49.56 21.29 18.69
N LYS A 43 48.59 21.87 19.41
CA LYS A 43 48.83 22.61 20.65
C LYS A 43 49.42 21.74 21.77
N VAL A 44 48.91 20.52 21.94
CA VAL A 44 49.43 19.56 22.92
C VAL A 44 50.87 19.17 22.57
N ASN A 45 51.15 18.84 21.32
CA ASN A 45 52.50 18.48 20.86
C ASN A 45 53.51 19.62 21.07
N ASP A 46 53.14 20.85 20.73
CA ASP A 46 53.98 22.03 20.94
C ASP A 46 54.26 22.29 22.43
N SER A 47 53.23 22.15 23.29
CA SER A 47 53.43 22.25 24.74
C SER A 47 54.36 21.15 25.29
N ASN A 48 54.26 19.94 24.75
CA ASN A 48 55.13 18.82 25.13
C ASN A 48 56.58 19.10 24.72
N VAL A 49 56.82 19.58 23.50
CA VAL A 49 58.15 19.96 23.02
C VAL A 49 58.74 21.08 23.87
N THR A 50 57.95 22.12 24.16
CA THR A 50 58.38 23.25 24.99
C THR A 50 58.75 22.78 26.40
N ASN A 51 57.92 21.93 27.02
CA ASN A 51 58.20 21.35 28.33
C ASN A 51 59.47 20.47 28.33
N VAL A 52 59.69 19.67 27.27
CA VAL A 52 60.91 18.86 27.14
C VAL A 52 62.15 19.74 27.03
N ILE A 53 62.10 20.81 26.22
CA ILE A 53 63.21 21.76 26.06
C ILE A 53 63.49 22.49 27.38
N GLU A 54 62.46 22.93 28.10
CA GLU A 54 62.64 23.60 29.39
C GLU A 54 63.22 22.67 30.46
N ASN A 55 62.78 21.41 30.50
CA ASN A 55 63.29 20.41 31.44
C ASN A 55 64.72 19.95 31.13
N THR A 56 65.14 19.96 29.84
CA THR A 56 66.48 19.51 29.42
C THR A 56 67.55 20.60 29.46
N LYS A 57 67.18 21.88 29.69
CA LYS A 57 68.14 22.97 29.92
C LYS A 57 68.88 22.87 31.27
N GLN A 58 68.50 21.93 32.13
CA GLN A 58 69.26 21.63 33.35
C GLN A 58 70.54 20.90 32.96
N GLU A 59 71.70 21.46 33.31
CA GLU A 59 73.00 20.83 33.08
C GLU A 59 73.02 19.42 33.70
N VAL A 60 73.38 18.42 32.89
CA VAL A 60 73.47 17.03 33.34
C VAL A 60 74.67 16.91 34.30
N ASP A 61 74.43 16.43 35.52
CA ASP A 61 75.48 16.12 36.48
C ASP A 61 76.52 15.19 35.84
N MET A 62 77.74 15.68 35.62
CA MET A 62 78.84 14.83 35.17
C MET A 62 79.15 13.80 36.25
N LEU A 63 79.06 12.52 35.89
CA LEU A 63 79.33 11.41 36.78
C LEU A 63 80.81 11.41 37.21
N ASP A 64 81.07 11.57 38.50
CA ASP A 64 82.42 11.53 39.06
C ASP A 64 82.90 10.08 39.22
N TRP A 65 83.63 9.59 38.21
CA TRP A 65 84.17 8.24 38.17
C TRP A 65 85.23 7.94 39.24
N ALA A 66 85.94 8.96 39.75
CA ALA A 66 86.99 8.76 40.74
C ALA A 66 86.41 8.24 42.06
N LYS A 67 85.25 8.77 42.46
CA LYS A 67 84.51 8.35 43.65
C LYS A 67 84.03 6.90 43.59
N TRP A 68 83.72 6.39 42.40
CA TRP A 68 83.23 5.02 42.21
C TRP A 68 84.35 3.99 42.06
N GLU A 69 85.50 4.39 41.52
CA GLU A 69 86.71 3.56 41.43
C GLU A 69 87.28 3.16 42.81
N GLU A 70 87.10 4.01 43.83
CA GLU A 70 87.51 3.71 45.20
C GLU A 70 86.55 2.75 45.93
N LYS A 71 85.25 2.81 45.62
CA LYS A 71 84.22 2.10 46.39
C LYS A 71 83.86 0.71 45.86
N ILE A 72 84.15 0.43 44.59
CA ILE A 72 83.73 -0.82 43.94
C ILE A 72 84.89 -1.80 43.83
N LEU A 73 84.71 -3.00 44.38
CA LEU A 73 85.72 -4.07 44.40
C LEU A 73 85.97 -4.69 43.00
N HIS A 74 84.95 -4.77 42.14
CA HIS A 74 85.06 -5.34 40.79
C HIS A 74 85.48 -4.29 39.74
N LYS A 75 86.78 -3.97 39.71
CA LYS A 75 87.34 -2.90 38.87
C LYS A 75 87.20 -3.13 37.37
N ASN A 76 87.19 -4.39 36.92
CA ASN A 76 87.12 -4.73 35.49
C ASN A 76 85.76 -4.37 34.83
N ILE A 77 84.66 -4.51 35.58
CA ILE A 77 83.32 -4.15 35.12
C ILE A 77 83.16 -2.63 35.12
N LEU A 78 83.68 -1.96 36.15
CA LEU A 78 83.64 -0.51 36.25
C LEU A 78 84.45 0.18 35.14
N SER A 79 85.63 -0.34 34.80
CA SER A 79 86.41 0.18 33.67
C SER A 79 85.69 0.00 32.34
N HIS A 80 84.98 -1.12 32.16
CA HIS A 80 84.16 -1.34 30.97
C HIS A 80 82.96 -0.38 30.94
N MET A 81 82.25 -0.16 32.05
CA MET A 81 81.16 0.82 32.16
C MET A 81 81.62 2.26 31.88
N LYS A 82 82.79 2.67 32.41
CA LYS A 82 83.39 3.98 32.13
C LYS A 82 83.76 4.14 30.65
N SER A 83 84.33 3.10 30.04
CA SER A 83 84.63 3.07 28.61
C SER A 83 83.36 3.14 27.75
N THR A 84 82.30 2.43 28.13
CA THR A 84 81.01 2.49 27.42
C THR A 84 80.37 3.85 27.57
N TYR A 85 80.31 4.42 28.78
CA TYR A 85 79.76 5.75 29.04
C TYR A 85 80.49 6.85 28.27
N THR A 86 81.82 6.85 28.29
CA THR A 86 82.63 7.83 27.55
C THR A 86 82.52 7.64 26.04
N SER A 87 82.43 6.40 25.54
CA SER A 87 82.18 6.12 24.13
C SER A 87 80.79 6.59 23.70
N THR A 88 79.75 6.37 24.52
CA THR A 88 78.39 6.84 24.23
C THR A 88 78.28 8.36 24.30
N MET A 89 78.95 8.99 25.27
CA MET A 89 78.99 10.45 25.37
C MET A 89 79.71 11.06 24.17
N LYS A 90 80.84 10.47 23.75
CA LYS A 90 81.56 10.91 22.55
C LYS A 90 80.73 10.73 21.26
N THR A 91 79.91 9.68 21.15
CA THR A 91 78.97 9.53 20.02
C THR A 91 77.82 10.53 20.08
N LEU A 92 77.33 10.89 21.27
CA LEU A 92 76.28 11.90 21.46
C LEU A 92 76.81 13.31 21.17
N ASP A 93 77.99 13.66 21.70
CA ASP A 93 78.68 14.92 21.41
C ASP A 93 79.02 15.02 19.92
N GLY A 94 79.44 13.91 19.30
CA GLY A 94 79.62 13.80 17.85
C GLY A 94 78.33 14.10 17.09
N ALA A 95 77.22 13.49 17.49
CA ALA A 95 75.90 13.71 16.88
C ALA A 95 75.32 15.11 17.12
N LEU A 96 75.67 15.76 18.24
CA LEU A 96 75.31 17.15 18.52
C LEU A 96 76.16 18.14 17.70
N SER A 97 77.44 17.81 17.46
CA SER A 97 78.37 18.64 16.68
C SER A 97 78.17 18.56 15.16
N GLU A 98 77.60 17.46 14.67
CA GLU A 98 77.10 17.32 13.29
C GLU A 98 75.57 17.45 13.27
N PRO A 99 75.00 18.66 13.19
CA PRO A 99 73.57 18.81 12.93
C PRO A 99 73.29 18.30 11.52
N ARG A 100 72.96 17.01 11.39
CA ARG A 100 72.39 16.49 10.16
C ARG A 100 70.98 17.04 10.05
N GLU A 101 70.79 18.07 9.23
CA GLU A 101 69.46 18.41 8.75
C GLU A 101 68.86 17.16 8.13
N ALA A 102 67.83 16.63 8.76
CA ALA A 102 67.19 15.44 8.28
C ALA A 102 66.51 15.76 6.92
N PRO A 103 66.75 14.98 5.86
CA PRO A 103 66.29 15.32 4.50
C PRO A 103 64.76 15.47 4.37
N TYR A 104 63.99 14.87 5.29
CA TYR A 104 62.53 15.00 5.35
C TYR A 104 62.04 16.37 5.84
N LEU A 105 62.89 17.26 6.36
CA LEU A 105 62.50 18.61 6.81
C LEU A 105 61.99 19.51 5.68
N LYS A 106 62.24 19.16 4.42
CA LYS A 106 61.70 19.86 3.23
C LYS A 106 60.34 19.32 2.79
N GLU A 107 59.97 18.10 3.19
CA GLU A 107 58.67 17.51 2.89
C GLU A 107 57.61 18.13 3.80
N GLY A 108 56.53 18.67 3.22
CA GLY A 108 55.42 19.29 3.95
C GLY A 108 55.37 20.83 3.92
N TRP A 109 56.46 21.52 3.56
CA TRP A 109 56.44 22.98 3.37
C TRP A 109 55.64 23.41 2.14
N GLU A 110 55.56 22.56 1.12
CA GLU A 110 54.70 22.79 -0.05
C GLU A 110 53.22 22.85 0.35
N SER A 111 52.77 21.93 1.20
CA SER A 111 51.40 21.94 1.75
C SER A 111 51.14 23.17 2.63
N TYR A 112 52.15 23.64 3.38
CA TYR A 112 52.04 24.87 4.17
C TYR A 112 51.87 26.13 3.29
N GLU A 113 52.65 26.25 2.22
CA GLU A 113 52.51 27.36 1.27
C GLU A 113 51.18 27.32 0.50
N GLU A 114 50.66 26.12 0.18
CA GLU A 114 49.32 25.95 -0.38
C GLU A 114 48.23 26.42 0.60
N VAL A 115 48.29 26.01 1.88
CA VAL A 115 47.34 26.44 2.92
C VAL A 115 47.39 27.96 3.12
N LYS A 116 48.58 28.57 3.06
CA LYS A 116 48.75 30.01 3.15
C LYS A 116 48.13 30.74 1.97
N LYS A 117 48.23 30.18 0.75
CA LYS A 117 47.55 30.72 -0.44
C LYS A 117 46.03 30.65 -0.28
N VAL A 118 45.49 29.51 0.14
CA VAL A 118 44.05 29.33 0.40
C VAL A 118 43.56 30.29 1.49
N CYS A 119 44.30 30.45 2.58
CA CYS A 119 43.99 31.42 3.63
C CYS A 119 43.95 32.84 3.07
N SER A 120 44.94 33.23 2.25
CA SER A 120 44.96 34.55 1.61
C SER A 120 43.79 34.77 0.64
N GLU A 121 43.36 33.74 -0.08
CA GLU A 121 42.20 33.83 -0.98
C GLU A 121 40.90 33.96 -0.18
N ALA A 122 40.75 33.19 0.89
CA ALA A 122 39.60 33.27 1.80
C ALA A 122 39.51 34.64 2.49
N THR A 123 40.63 35.22 2.93
CA THR A 123 40.64 36.57 3.51
C THR A 123 40.27 37.63 2.48
N LYS A 124 40.77 37.51 1.24
CA LYS A 124 40.38 38.42 0.14
C LYS A 124 38.88 38.34 -0.18
N ALA A 125 38.30 37.14 -0.17
CA ALA A 125 36.88 36.95 -0.38
C ALA A 125 36.05 37.55 0.78
N ALA A 126 36.47 37.31 2.02
CA ALA A 126 35.83 37.89 3.20
C ALA A 126 35.91 39.44 3.19
N ASP A 127 37.07 40.01 2.89
CA ASP A 127 37.26 41.46 2.77
C ASP A 127 36.40 42.06 1.65
N LYS A 128 36.20 41.33 0.54
CA LYS A 128 35.28 41.74 -0.53
C LYS A 128 33.83 41.79 -0.03
N ILE A 129 33.34 40.76 0.65
CA ILE A 129 31.98 40.73 1.22
C ILE A 129 31.79 41.88 2.21
N ILE A 130 32.77 42.11 3.10
CA ILE A 130 32.73 43.20 4.07
C ILE A 130 32.72 44.54 3.32
N SER A 131 33.56 44.70 2.31
CA SER A 131 33.60 45.92 1.50
C SER A 131 32.28 46.18 0.78
N ASP A 132 31.65 45.16 0.21
CA ASP A 132 30.39 45.29 -0.51
C ASP A 132 29.22 45.56 0.46
N GLY A 133 29.25 44.97 1.66
CA GLY A 133 28.34 45.31 2.74
C GLY A 133 28.49 46.77 3.21
N ILE A 134 29.72 47.27 3.33
CA ILE A 134 29.98 48.68 3.66
C ILE A 134 29.45 49.60 2.55
N LYS A 135 29.67 49.26 1.28
CA LYS A 135 29.12 50.02 0.15
C LYS A 135 27.58 50.03 0.19
N ALA A 136 26.94 48.89 0.45
CA ALA A 136 25.48 48.80 0.55
C ALA A 136 24.92 49.67 1.70
N LEU A 137 25.56 49.66 2.86
CA LEU A 137 25.18 50.52 3.99
C LEU A 137 25.38 52.00 3.67
N TRP A 138 26.47 52.34 2.99
CA TRP A 138 26.74 53.71 2.56
C TRP A 138 25.65 54.18 1.57
N ILE A 139 25.32 53.38 0.55
CA ILE A 139 24.22 53.65 -0.40
C ILE A 139 22.90 53.84 0.35
N SER A 140 22.55 52.92 1.24
CA SER A 140 21.29 52.99 2.00
C SER A 140 21.17 54.26 2.87
N GLN A 141 22.26 54.76 3.44
CA GLN A 141 22.26 55.99 4.24
C GLN A 141 22.19 57.26 3.40
N HIS A 142 22.69 57.22 2.16
CA HIS A 142 22.72 58.37 1.26
C HIS A 142 21.54 58.40 0.29
N ASN A 143 20.73 57.33 0.24
CA ASN A 143 19.49 57.32 -0.51
C ASN A 143 18.50 58.32 0.11
N PRO A 144 17.79 59.11 -0.72
CA PRO A 144 16.67 59.91 -0.24
C PRO A 144 15.56 59.00 0.34
N PRO A 145 14.69 59.53 1.23
CA PRO A 145 13.52 58.78 1.68
C PRO A 145 12.69 58.31 0.48
N THR A 146 12.37 57.01 0.42
CA THR A 146 11.73 56.37 -0.75
C THR A 146 10.42 57.02 -1.17
N TRP A 147 9.64 57.54 -0.23
CA TRP A 147 8.38 58.24 -0.50
C TRP A 147 8.54 59.66 -1.08
N LYS A 148 9.77 60.20 -1.12
CA LYS A 148 10.09 61.50 -1.76
C LYS A 148 10.68 61.35 -3.15
N VAL A 149 11.07 60.13 -3.54
CA VAL A 149 11.60 59.83 -4.87
C VAL A 149 10.42 59.73 -5.82
N ASP A 150 10.59 60.23 -7.04
CA ASP A 150 9.57 60.04 -8.08
C ASP A 150 9.44 58.55 -8.44
N THR A 151 8.21 58.06 -8.56
CA THR A 151 7.94 56.63 -8.79
C THR A 151 8.51 56.17 -10.14
N ASN A 152 8.48 57.03 -11.15
CA ASN A 152 9.04 56.68 -12.46
C ASN A 152 10.57 56.68 -12.42
N GLU A 153 11.20 57.63 -11.73
CA GLU A 153 12.66 57.60 -11.51
C GLU A 153 13.11 56.36 -10.74
N TRP A 154 12.36 55.94 -9.71
CA TRP A 154 12.65 54.69 -8.99
C TRP A 154 12.51 53.47 -9.90
N LEU A 155 11.42 53.38 -10.66
CA LEU A 155 11.19 52.27 -11.57
C LEU A 155 12.23 52.24 -12.68
N GLU A 156 12.65 53.38 -13.24
CA GLU A 156 13.75 53.48 -14.22
C GLU A 156 15.08 52.93 -13.66
N SER A 157 15.34 53.15 -12.37
CA SER A 157 16.54 52.64 -11.70
C SER A 157 16.51 51.13 -11.43
N ASP A 158 15.33 50.53 -11.29
CA ASP A 158 15.15 49.12 -10.93
C ASP A 158 14.64 48.26 -12.09
N GLN A 159 15.57 47.56 -12.73
CA GLN A 159 15.28 46.68 -13.88
C GLN A 159 14.50 45.41 -13.49
N TYR A 160 14.54 44.98 -12.23
CA TYR A 160 13.82 43.79 -11.79
C TYR A 160 12.33 44.08 -11.64
N TRP A 161 11.98 45.17 -10.95
CA TRP A 161 10.59 45.55 -10.76
C TRP A 161 9.94 46.09 -12.04
N GLN A 162 10.71 46.62 -13.00
CA GLN A 162 10.20 46.89 -14.36
C GLN A 162 9.60 45.64 -15.00
N ALA A 163 10.33 44.53 -15.02
CA ALA A 163 9.83 43.28 -15.60
C ALA A 163 8.61 42.74 -14.84
N PHE A 164 8.56 42.92 -13.51
CA PHE A 164 7.41 42.53 -12.69
C PHE A 164 6.15 43.35 -13.03
N VAL A 165 6.29 44.67 -13.17
CA VAL A 165 5.19 45.56 -13.55
C VAL A 165 4.75 45.27 -14.97
N GLU A 166 5.67 45.08 -15.91
CA GLU A 166 5.36 44.72 -17.30
C GLU A 166 4.53 43.42 -17.35
N LYS A 167 4.98 42.39 -16.63
CA LYS A 167 4.29 41.08 -16.51
C LYS A 167 2.82 41.21 -16.12
N HIS A 168 2.51 42.03 -15.11
CA HIS A 168 1.18 42.04 -14.50
C HIS A 168 0.29 43.22 -14.90
N ALA A 169 0.87 44.31 -15.39
CA ALA A 169 0.15 45.52 -15.77
C ALA A 169 0.17 45.81 -17.28
N MET A 170 1.18 45.31 -18.02
CA MET A 170 1.23 45.46 -19.48
C MET A 170 0.65 44.24 -20.20
N TYR A 171 1.10 43.03 -19.84
CA TYR A 171 0.58 41.79 -20.45
C TYR A 171 -0.80 41.37 -19.91
N SER A 172 -1.20 41.91 -18.76
CA SER A 172 -2.53 41.68 -18.18
C SER A 172 -3.15 43.01 -17.77
N GLN A 173 -4.44 43.20 -18.09
CA GLN A 173 -5.19 44.42 -17.78
C GLN A 173 -6.02 44.27 -16.50
N SER A 174 -5.93 43.13 -15.81
CA SER A 174 -6.82 42.77 -14.70
C SER A 174 -6.16 42.81 -13.33
N GLY A 175 -4.87 43.16 -13.23
CA GLY A 175 -4.13 43.21 -11.97
C GLY A 175 -4.27 44.57 -11.26
N THR A 176 -4.84 44.58 -10.06
CA THR A 176 -4.92 45.79 -9.19
C THR A 176 -4.18 45.63 -7.87
N SER A 177 -3.61 44.45 -7.59
CA SER A 177 -2.85 44.16 -6.36
C SER A 177 -1.39 44.58 -6.49
N ASN A 178 -0.79 45.02 -5.38
CA ASN A 178 0.64 45.34 -5.31
C ASN A 178 1.53 44.10 -5.42
N ASP A 179 1.02 42.93 -5.02
CA ASP A 179 1.68 41.63 -5.23
C ASP A 179 0.68 40.61 -5.79
N PRO A 180 0.49 40.60 -7.12
CA PRO A 180 -0.39 39.66 -7.80
C PRO A 180 0.06 38.18 -7.69
N GLU A 181 1.33 37.93 -7.30
CA GLU A 181 1.88 36.59 -7.15
C GLU A 181 1.85 36.09 -5.72
N SER A 182 1.29 36.87 -4.79
CA SER A 182 1.09 36.44 -3.42
C SER A 182 0.21 35.17 -3.36
N PRO A 183 0.50 34.21 -2.46
CA PRO A 183 -0.31 33.00 -2.33
C PRO A 183 -1.80 33.28 -2.07
N SER A 184 -2.12 34.38 -1.37
CA SER A 184 -3.49 34.84 -1.13
C SER A 184 -4.21 35.23 -2.41
N GLU A 185 -3.55 35.97 -3.31
CA GLU A 185 -4.17 36.40 -4.56
C GLU A 185 -4.35 35.22 -5.52
N ILE A 186 -3.35 34.34 -5.61
CA ILE A 186 -3.44 33.12 -6.44
C ILE A 186 -4.63 32.26 -6.00
N GLU A 187 -4.80 32.05 -4.70
CA GLU A 187 -5.90 31.24 -4.19
C GLU A 187 -7.26 31.94 -4.36
N ALA A 188 -7.32 33.27 -4.19
CA ALA A 188 -8.52 34.04 -4.46
C ALA A 188 -8.94 33.95 -5.95
N VAL A 189 -7.99 34.04 -6.87
CA VAL A 189 -8.24 33.88 -8.31
C VAL A 189 -8.70 32.46 -8.65
N LYS A 190 -8.06 31.43 -8.08
CA LYS A 190 -8.49 30.02 -8.26
C LYS A 190 -9.92 29.80 -7.76
N ASN A 191 -10.25 30.31 -6.57
CA ASN A 191 -11.59 30.19 -6.00
C ASN A 191 -12.62 30.94 -6.85
N LYS A 192 -12.30 32.16 -7.30
CA LYS A 192 -13.16 32.91 -8.22
C LYS A 192 -13.37 32.18 -9.54
N TRP A 193 -12.32 31.55 -10.08
CA TRP A 193 -12.41 30.75 -11.29
C TRP A 193 -13.34 29.54 -11.09
N ASN A 194 -13.16 28.78 -9.99
CA ASN A 194 -14.02 27.64 -9.66
C ASN A 194 -15.49 28.06 -9.52
N VAL A 195 -15.76 29.15 -8.77
CA VAL A 195 -17.14 29.66 -8.57
C VAL A 195 -17.76 30.10 -9.90
N ASN A 196 -17.01 30.79 -10.75
CA ASN A 196 -17.51 31.23 -12.05
C ASN A 196 -17.78 30.05 -12.99
N MET A 197 -16.88 29.06 -13.04
CA MET A 197 -17.05 27.86 -13.85
C MET A 197 -18.23 27.01 -13.35
N PHE A 198 -18.37 26.88 -12.04
CA PHE A 198 -19.47 26.17 -11.41
C PHE A 198 -20.80 26.85 -11.70
N LYS A 199 -20.91 28.16 -11.44
CA LYS A 199 -22.12 28.95 -11.72
C LYS A 199 -22.54 28.88 -13.19
N PHE A 200 -21.58 28.83 -14.10
CA PHE A 200 -21.88 28.79 -15.53
C PHE A 200 -22.37 27.41 -15.99
N ASN A 201 -21.72 26.34 -15.54
CA ASN A 201 -21.95 24.99 -16.06
C ASN A 201 -22.94 24.16 -15.26
N GLU A 202 -23.08 24.40 -13.95
CA GLU A 202 -23.87 23.52 -13.08
C GLU A 202 -25.38 23.66 -13.32
N ARG A 203 -26.06 22.52 -13.27
CA ARG A 203 -27.52 22.42 -13.23
C ARG A 203 -28.07 22.95 -11.90
N THR A 204 -28.44 24.23 -11.89
CA THR A 204 -29.07 24.92 -10.75
C THR A 204 -30.43 25.49 -11.13
N ASP A 205 -31.17 26.04 -10.17
CA ASP A 205 -32.46 26.72 -10.41
C ASP A 205 -32.32 27.99 -11.29
N THR A 206 -31.10 28.53 -11.40
CA THR A 206 -30.75 29.66 -12.27
C THR A 206 -29.70 29.25 -13.29
N PRO A 207 -30.02 28.36 -14.24
CA PRO A 207 -29.04 27.81 -15.15
C PRO A 207 -28.56 28.89 -16.13
N MET A 208 -27.24 28.92 -16.38
CA MET A 208 -26.66 29.76 -17.43
C MET A 208 -26.46 28.97 -18.73
N LEU A 209 -25.72 27.85 -18.66
CA LEU A 209 -25.45 27.00 -19.82
C LEU A 209 -26.44 25.83 -19.96
N TYR A 210 -27.00 25.35 -18.85
CA TYR A 210 -27.93 24.23 -18.84
C TYR A 210 -29.32 24.66 -19.35
N ASP A 211 -29.41 24.92 -20.66
CA ASP A 211 -30.63 25.32 -21.36
C ASP A 211 -30.82 24.45 -22.62
N TYR A 212 -32.07 24.14 -22.98
CA TYR A 212 -32.44 23.26 -24.11
C TYR A 212 -31.82 21.85 -24.09
N MET A 213 -31.68 21.23 -22.91
CA MET A 213 -31.09 19.90 -22.75
C MET A 213 -32.09 18.78 -23.11
N HIS A 214 -32.07 18.32 -24.37
CA HIS A 214 -32.81 17.14 -24.82
C HIS A 214 -32.00 15.83 -24.70
N HIS A 215 -30.68 15.92 -24.87
CA HIS A 215 -29.75 14.81 -24.72
C HIS A 215 -28.67 15.23 -23.73
N ASN A 216 -28.68 14.64 -22.54
CA ASN A 216 -27.75 15.00 -21.50
C ASN A 216 -26.36 14.43 -21.79
N PRO A 217 -25.27 15.19 -21.50
CA PRO A 217 -23.93 14.64 -21.48
C PRO A 217 -23.80 13.61 -20.35
N SER A 218 -22.78 12.76 -20.45
CA SER A 218 -22.61 11.59 -19.56
C SER A 218 -22.66 11.92 -18.07
N TRP A 219 -22.00 13.01 -17.65
CA TRP A 219 -21.97 13.41 -16.24
C TRP A 219 -23.36 13.75 -15.72
N GLU A 220 -24.09 14.63 -16.41
CA GLU A 220 -25.46 15.01 -16.06
C GLU A 220 -26.44 13.83 -16.17
N TYR A 221 -26.26 12.99 -17.20
CA TYR A 221 -27.08 11.80 -17.39
C TYR A 221 -26.98 10.86 -16.19
N TYR A 222 -25.76 10.57 -15.70
CA TYR A 222 -25.54 9.68 -14.57
C TYR A 222 -25.80 10.31 -13.21
N ASP A 223 -25.64 11.63 -13.08
CA ASP A 223 -26.00 12.37 -11.86
C ASP A 223 -27.51 12.31 -11.60
N ILE A 224 -28.31 12.50 -12.65
CA ILE A 224 -29.78 12.43 -12.57
C ILE A 224 -30.25 10.97 -12.49
N ASN A 225 -29.66 10.07 -13.28
CA ASN A 225 -30.12 8.69 -13.46
C ASN A 225 -29.17 7.70 -12.79
N ARG A 226 -29.20 7.66 -11.44
CA ARG A 226 -28.29 6.85 -10.61
C ARG A 226 -28.41 5.34 -10.85
N LYS A 227 -29.63 4.86 -11.12
CA LYS A 227 -29.90 3.45 -11.48
C LYS A 227 -29.15 3.03 -12.75
N GLN A 228 -29.22 3.86 -13.80
CA GLN A 228 -28.55 3.60 -15.07
C GLN A 228 -27.03 3.67 -14.91
N PHE A 229 -26.51 4.58 -14.08
CA PHE A 229 -25.08 4.58 -13.73
C PHE A 229 -24.65 3.25 -13.13
N PHE A 230 -25.40 2.75 -12.14
CA PHE A 230 -25.10 1.48 -11.50
C PHE A 230 -25.13 0.31 -12.50
N GLU A 231 -26.17 0.21 -13.33
CA GLU A 231 -26.31 -0.86 -14.34
C GLU A 231 -25.20 -0.80 -15.39
N HIS A 232 -24.87 0.40 -15.90
CA HIS A 232 -23.81 0.59 -16.89
C HIS A 232 -22.43 0.27 -16.30
N MET A 233 -22.19 0.65 -15.04
CA MET A 233 -20.95 0.35 -14.33
C MET A 233 -20.81 -1.15 -14.05
N GLU A 234 -21.85 -1.81 -13.49
CA GLU A 234 -21.85 -3.25 -13.25
C GLU A 234 -21.61 -4.01 -14.57
N TYR A 235 -22.29 -3.61 -15.64
CA TYR A 235 -22.09 -4.19 -16.96
C TYR A 235 -20.67 -3.98 -17.46
N PHE A 236 -20.11 -2.77 -17.34
CA PHE A 236 -18.73 -2.48 -17.76
C PHE A 236 -17.74 -3.39 -17.02
N LEU A 237 -17.79 -3.41 -15.69
CA LEU A 237 -16.91 -4.23 -14.85
C LEU A 237 -17.05 -5.73 -15.18
N LEU A 238 -18.28 -6.22 -15.40
CA LEU A 238 -18.52 -7.61 -15.78
C LEU A 238 -18.14 -7.91 -17.24
N ARG A 239 -18.24 -6.96 -18.16
CA ARG A 239 -17.99 -7.19 -19.59
C ARG A 239 -16.51 -7.05 -19.97
N THR A 240 -15.75 -6.19 -19.30
CA THR A 240 -14.33 -5.94 -19.59
C THR A 240 -13.41 -6.57 -18.55
N GLY A 241 -13.83 -6.61 -17.28
CA GLY A 241 -12.97 -7.00 -16.17
C GLY A 241 -11.88 -5.97 -15.84
N GLU A 242 -12.13 -4.70 -16.20
CA GLU A 242 -11.28 -3.55 -15.89
C GLU A 242 -11.73 -2.84 -14.60
N ASP A 243 -10.98 -1.80 -14.23
CA ASP A 243 -11.24 -0.95 -13.06
C ASP A 243 -12.21 0.19 -13.40
N PHE A 244 -12.96 0.69 -12.42
CA PHE A 244 -13.94 1.77 -12.59
C PHE A 244 -13.31 3.08 -13.10
N ARG A 245 -12.00 3.26 -12.92
CA ARG A 245 -11.24 4.41 -13.43
C ARG A 245 -11.21 4.50 -14.96
N ASN A 246 -11.40 3.37 -15.64
CA ASN A 246 -11.48 3.28 -17.10
C ASN A 246 -12.92 3.29 -17.62
N PHE A 247 -13.89 3.66 -16.78
CA PHE A 247 -15.28 3.72 -17.18
C PHE A 247 -15.44 4.67 -18.37
N PRO A 248 -16.02 4.22 -19.49
CA PRO A 248 -16.13 5.04 -20.69
C PRO A 248 -17.16 6.14 -20.48
N ASP A 249 -16.85 7.35 -20.96
CA ASP A 249 -17.79 8.49 -20.91
C ASP A 249 -19.12 8.11 -21.58
N VAL A 250 -19.08 7.55 -22.79
CA VAL A 250 -20.27 7.08 -23.51
C VAL A 250 -20.17 5.56 -23.73
N PRO A 251 -21.08 4.76 -23.14
CA PRO A 251 -21.14 3.32 -23.39
C PRO A 251 -21.39 3.00 -24.86
N LYS A 252 -20.85 1.87 -25.33
CA LYS A 252 -21.11 1.40 -26.69
C LYS A 252 -22.58 1.05 -26.85
N TRP A 253 -23.20 1.43 -27.96
CA TRP A 253 -24.62 1.11 -28.24
C TRP A 253 -24.93 -0.40 -28.14
N LYS A 254 -23.99 -1.27 -28.54
CA LYS A 254 -24.11 -2.73 -28.40
C LYS A 254 -24.28 -3.19 -26.95
N TRP A 255 -23.69 -2.45 -26.01
CA TRP A 255 -23.82 -2.73 -24.57
C TRP A 255 -25.19 -2.31 -24.07
N LEU A 256 -25.66 -1.13 -24.51
CA LEU A 256 -27.00 -0.64 -24.18
C LEU A 256 -28.10 -1.57 -24.70
N THR A 257 -28.01 -2.04 -25.95
CA THR A 257 -28.99 -3.00 -26.49
C THR A 257 -29.00 -4.31 -25.71
N HIS A 258 -27.81 -4.82 -25.35
CA HIS A 258 -27.73 -6.05 -24.55
C HIS A 258 -28.27 -5.84 -23.13
N LEU A 259 -28.03 -4.68 -22.52
CA LEU A 259 -28.59 -4.31 -21.23
C LEU A 259 -30.13 -4.29 -21.26
N GLU A 260 -30.73 -3.70 -22.29
CA GLU A 260 -32.19 -3.72 -22.44
C GLU A 260 -32.75 -5.14 -22.60
N ASP A 261 -32.09 -6.01 -23.38
CA ASP A 261 -32.48 -7.41 -23.50
C ASP A 261 -32.42 -8.15 -22.15
N MET A 262 -31.38 -7.90 -21.36
CA MET A 262 -31.24 -8.49 -20.02
C MET A 262 -32.27 -7.93 -19.05
N ARG A 263 -32.55 -6.62 -19.09
CA ARG A 263 -33.59 -5.97 -18.29
C ARG A 263 -34.95 -6.58 -18.62
N PHE A 264 -35.26 -6.80 -19.90
CA PHE A 264 -36.50 -7.44 -20.33
C PHE A 264 -36.64 -8.87 -19.81
N LYS A 265 -35.56 -9.67 -19.85
CA LYS A 265 -35.55 -11.04 -19.29
C LYS A 265 -35.84 -11.04 -17.79
N GLN A 266 -35.14 -10.21 -17.02
CA GLN A 266 -35.33 -10.10 -15.58
C GLN A 266 -36.76 -9.63 -15.25
N PHE A 267 -37.22 -8.58 -15.93
CA PHE A 267 -38.55 -8.01 -15.75
C PHE A 267 -39.65 -9.03 -16.00
N THR A 268 -39.54 -9.84 -17.07
CA THR A 268 -40.55 -10.85 -17.42
C THR A 268 -40.72 -11.90 -16.32
N VAL A 269 -39.62 -12.33 -15.68
CA VAL A 269 -39.67 -13.30 -14.58
C VAL A 269 -40.28 -12.67 -13.32
N GLU A 270 -39.82 -11.49 -12.95
CA GLU A 270 -40.27 -10.79 -11.74
C GLU A 270 -41.75 -10.41 -11.81
N ILE A 271 -42.21 -9.84 -12.94
CA ILE A 271 -43.59 -9.41 -13.10
C ILE A 271 -44.55 -10.59 -13.12
N SER A 272 -44.18 -11.68 -13.79
CA SER A 272 -45.01 -12.89 -13.87
C SER A 272 -45.20 -13.52 -12.49
N ARG A 273 -44.14 -13.52 -11.66
CA ARG A 273 -44.18 -14.03 -10.28
C ARG A 273 -44.94 -13.12 -9.35
N LYS A 274 -44.70 -11.81 -9.42
CA LYS A 274 -45.46 -10.80 -8.68
C LYS A 274 -46.95 -10.94 -8.98
N HIS A 275 -47.33 -10.98 -10.26
CA HIS A 275 -48.73 -11.14 -10.67
C HIS A 275 -49.35 -12.41 -10.10
N LYS A 276 -48.66 -13.55 -10.18
CA LYS A 276 -49.16 -14.81 -9.63
C LYS A 276 -49.40 -14.71 -8.11
N LYS A 277 -48.41 -14.24 -7.35
CA LYS A 277 -48.54 -14.07 -5.89
C LYS A 277 -49.64 -13.08 -5.50
N GLN A 278 -49.72 -11.97 -6.22
CA GLN A 278 -50.71 -10.93 -5.97
C GLN A 278 -52.13 -11.45 -6.20
N MET A 279 -52.35 -12.20 -7.28
CA MET A 279 -53.65 -12.80 -7.59
C MET A 279 -54.02 -13.92 -6.61
N GLU A 280 -53.04 -14.70 -6.13
CA GLU A 280 -53.25 -15.73 -5.09
C GLU A 280 -53.63 -15.11 -3.74
N LYS A 281 -52.95 -14.02 -3.34
CA LYS A 281 -53.21 -13.32 -2.07
C LYS A 281 -54.38 -12.33 -2.12
N LEU A 282 -54.89 -12.02 -3.32
CA LEU A 282 -55.86 -10.94 -3.56
C LEU A 282 -55.41 -9.60 -2.96
N SER A 283 -54.09 -9.34 -2.93
CA SER A 283 -53.51 -8.16 -2.30
C SER A 283 -53.53 -6.95 -3.23
N ARG A 284 -53.78 -5.76 -2.66
CA ARG A 284 -53.73 -4.48 -3.41
C ARG A 284 -52.33 -4.21 -3.99
N TYR A 285 -51.30 -4.57 -3.24
CA TYR A 285 -49.91 -4.45 -3.63
C TYR A 285 -49.14 -5.70 -3.20
N GLU A 286 -48.25 -6.18 -4.06
CA GLU A 286 -47.26 -7.21 -3.75
C GLU A 286 -45.92 -6.72 -4.30
N LYS A 287 -44.85 -6.84 -3.50
CA LYS A 287 -43.50 -6.49 -3.94
C LYS A 287 -42.97 -7.49 -4.97
N THR A 288 -42.08 -7.04 -5.85
CA THR A 288 -41.26 -7.97 -6.64
C THR A 288 -40.26 -8.66 -5.71
N ASP A 289 -39.74 -9.82 -6.12
CA ASP A 289 -38.87 -10.63 -5.25
C ASP A 289 -37.61 -9.90 -4.75
N LEU A 290 -37.10 -8.93 -5.52
CA LEU A 290 -35.90 -8.16 -5.24
C LEU A 290 -36.17 -6.64 -5.18
N GLY A 291 -37.43 -6.23 -5.33
CA GLY A 291 -37.80 -4.81 -5.38
C GLY A 291 -38.27 -4.26 -4.04
N PRO A 292 -38.45 -2.95 -3.97
CA PRO A 292 -38.85 -2.28 -2.74
C PRO A 292 -40.28 -2.60 -2.32
N GLU A 293 -40.57 -2.35 -1.05
CA GLU A 293 -41.94 -2.24 -0.56
C GLU A 293 -42.59 -0.92 -0.98
N GLU A 294 -43.92 -0.77 -0.78
CA GLU A 294 -44.71 0.36 -1.29
C GLU A 294 -44.21 1.74 -0.83
N HIS A 295 -43.50 1.80 0.31
CA HIS A 295 -42.98 3.02 0.91
C HIS A 295 -41.46 3.13 0.91
N GLU A 296 -40.75 2.17 0.33
CA GLU A 296 -39.29 2.13 0.31
C GLU A 296 -38.72 2.71 -0.99
N SER A 297 -37.55 3.35 -0.89
CA SER A 297 -36.81 3.80 -2.07
C SER A 297 -36.16 2.61 -2.79
N GLU A 298 -36.27 2.55 -4.12
CA GLU A 298 -35.56 1.56 -4.95
C GLU A 298 -34.05 1.57 -4.69
N GLU A 299 -33.46 2.75 -4.45
CA GLU A 299 -32.02 2.90 -4.25
C GLU A 299 -31.56 2.29 -2.93
N GLU A 300 -32.33 2.50 -1.86
CA GLU A 300 -32.03 1.97 -0.53
C GLU A 300 -32.10 0.44 -0.53
N VAL A 301 -33.13 -0.13 -1.15
CA VAL A 301 -33.32 -1.59 -1.21
C VAL A 301 -32.23 -2.25 -2.06
N ASN A 302 -31.86 -1.64 -3.20
CA ASN A 302 -30.73 -2.12 -4.00
C ASN A 302 -29.42 -2.05 -3.23
N MET A 303 -29.17 -0.98 -2.48
CA MET A 303 -27.98 -0.85 -1.65
C MET A 303 -27.95 -1.89 -0.52
N GLN A 304 -29.07 -2.12 0.16
CA GLN A 304 -29.19 -3.16 1.19
C GLN A 304 -28.94 -4.56 0.62
N LEU A 305 -29.49 -4.86 -0.57
CA LEU A 305 -29.27 -6.12 -1.26
C LEU A 305 -27.79 -6.34 -1.58
N LEU A 306 -27.10 -5.32 -2.10
CA LEU A 306 -25.67 -5.39 -2.42
C LEU A 306 -24.79 -5.52 -1.17
N LEU A 307 -25.12 -4.80 -0.09
CA LEU A 307 -24.41 -4.93 1.18
C LEU A 307 -24.63 -6.30 1.80
N GLY A 308 -25.83 -6.86 1.71
CA GLY A 308 -26.15 -8.23 2.12
C GLY A 308 -25.31 -9.24 1.34
N GLU A 309 -25.35 -9.18 0.01
CA GLU A 309 -24.56 -10.04 -0.88
C GLU A 309 -23.06 -9.92 -0.58
N LYS A 310 -22.54 -8.70 -0.39
CA LYS A 310 -21.15 -8.46 -0.02
C LYS A 310 -20.78 -9.14 1.30
N ASN A 311 -21.57 -8.91 2.35
CA ASN A 311 -21.30 -9.48 3.68
C ASN A 311 -21.32 -11.01 3.65
N ASP A 312 -22.27 -11.61 2.94
CA ASP A 312 -22.35 -13.07 2.81
C ASP A 312 -21.18 -13.65 2.01
N MET A 313 -20.73 -12.94 0.96
CA MET A 313 -19.53 -13.29 0.21
C MET A 313 -18.25 -13.15 1.04
N GLU A 314 -18.13 -12.12 1.88
CA GLU A 314 -16.98 -11.92 2.77
C GLU A 314 -16.91 -13.02 3.85
N LYS A 315 -18.05 -13.44 4.41
CA LYS A 315 -18.11 -14.58 5.33
C LYS A 315 -17.67 -15.88 4.65
N LEU A 316 -18.21 -16.16 3.46
CA LEU A 316 -17.82 -17.34 2.68
C LEU A 316 -16.32 -17.30 2.35
N LEU A 317 -15.82 -16.13 1.96
CA LEU A 317 -14.39 -15.93 1.68
C LEU A 317 -13.54 -16.19 2.92
N GLY A 318 -13.94 -15.67 4.10
CA GLY A 318 -13.24 -15.95 5.36
C GLY A 318 -13.14 -17.45 5.66
N ARG A 319 -14.23 -18.20 5.44
CA ARG A 319 -14.24 -19.68 5.58
C ARG A 319 -13.27 -20.34 4.60
N LEU A 320 -13.32 -19.95 3.33
CA LEU A 320 -12.46 -20.53 2.29
C LEU A 320 -10.99 -20.19 2.49
N LEU A 321 -10.66 -18.97 2.94
CA LEU A 321 -9.29 -18.57 3.25
C LEU A 321 -8.72 -19.37 4.44
N GLY A 322 -9.50 -19.52 5.52
CA GLY A 322 -9.05 -20.24 6.72
C GLY A 322 -8.74 -21.71 6.46
N GLY A 323 -9.40 -22.33 5.47
CA GLY A 323 -9.12 -23.70 5.06
C GLY A 323 -8.33 -23.81 3.76
N TYR A 324 -7.66 -22.76 3.26
CA TYR A 324 -6.92 -22.81 1.99
C TYR A 324 -7.73 -23.36 0.80
N GLY A 325 -9.05 -23.13 0.80
CA GLY A 325 -9.99 -23.53 -0.25
C GLY A 325 -10.25 -22.43 -1.28
N PHE A 326 -9.75 -21.22 -1.05
CA PHE A 326 -9.90 -20.10 -1.96
C PHE A 326 -8.83 -20.12 -3.07
N LEU A 327 -9.28 -20.10 -4.34
CA LEU A 327 -8.44 -20.00 -5.55
C LEU A 327 -7.34 -21.08 -5.67
N VAL A 328 -7.68 -22.36 -5.54
CA VAL A 328 -6.69 -23.46 -5.46
C VAL A 328 -6.48 -24.18 -6.79
N ASP A 329 -6.73 -23.53 -7.92
CA ASP A 329 -6.61 -24.18 -9.22
C ASP A 329 -5.16 -24.57 -9.55
N PRO A 330 -4.90 -25.76 -10.13
CA PRO A 330 -5.86 -26.72 -10.70
C PRO A 330 -6.44 -27.75 -9.71
N LEU A 331 -6.16 -27.64 -8.41
CA LEU A 331 -6.73 -28.54 -7.41
C LEU A 331 -8.18 -28.17 -7.09
N VAL A 332 -8.98 -29.19 -6.80
CA VAL A 332 -10.37 -29.03 -6.36
C VAL A 332 -10.49 -29.43 -4.89
N PRO A 333 -10.85 -28.50 -3.98
CA PRO A 333 -11.06 -28.82 -2.57
C PRO A 333 -12.36 -29.63 -2.38
N VAL A 334 -12.30 -30.67 -1.56
CA VAL A 334 -13.38 -31.62 -1.31
C VAL A 334 -13.50 -31.87 0.19
N GLN A 335 -14.73 -31.82 0.71
CA GLN A 335 -15.06 -32.05 2.13
C GLN A 335 -15.69 -33.41 2.37
N ASN A 336 -16.52 -33.88 1.43
CA ASN A 336 -17.40 -35.04 1.63
C ASN A 336 -17.19 -36.10 0.55
N GLU A 337 -17.59 -37.34 0.85
CA GLU A 337 -17.50 -38.47 -0.09
C GLU A 337 -18.34 -38.25 -1.36
N PHE A 338 -19.51 -37.61 -1.23
CA PHE A 338 -20.33 -37.21 -2.39
C PHE A 338 -19.58 -36.28 -3.34
N GLN A 339 -18.92 -35.25 -2.80
CA GLN A 339 -18.17 -34.28 -3.60
C GLN A 339 -16.97 -34.96 -4.28
N LEU A 340 -16.28 -35.87 -3.60
CA LEU A 340 -15.20 -36.66 -4.21
C LEU A 340 -15.72 -37.47 -5.39
N SER A 341 -16.80 -38.23 -5.19
CA SER A 341 -17.41 -39.03 -6.25
C SER A 341 -17.88 -38.19 -7.44
N TYR A 342 -18.38 -36.98 -7.17
CA TYR A 342 -18.80 -36.05 -8.21
C TYR A 342 -17.61 -35.56 -9.04
N VAL A 343 -16.51 -35.14 -8.40
CA VAL A 343 -15.29 -34.70 -9.10
C VAL A 343 -14.70 -35.85 -9.91
N LEU A 344 -14.59 -37.05 -9.34
CA LEU A 344 -14.10 -38.25 -10.03
C LEU A 344 -14.98 -38.63 -11.24
N SER A 345 -16.31 -38.45 -11.13
CA SER A 345 -17.23 -38.70 -12.25
C SER A 345 -17.01 -37.71 -13.41
N LYS A 346 -16.64 -36.45 -13.10
CA LYS A 346 -16.39 -35.41 -14.11
C LYS A 346 -15.01 -35.52 -14.75
N ASP A 347 -14.05 -36.09 -14.03
CA ASP A 347 -12.70 -36.39 -14.50
C ASP A 347 -12.63 -37.71 -15.30
N ASN A 348 -13.72 -38.48 -15.38
CA ASN A 348 -13.74 -39.83 -15.95
C ASN A 348 -12.69 -40.76 -15.29
N TYR A 349 -12.58 -40.70 -13.96
CA TYR A 349 -11.59 -41.49 -13.20
C TYR A 349 -11.54 -42.97 -13.58
N ASN A 350 -12.71 -43.57 -13.80
CA ASN A 350 -12.86 -44.97 -14.15
C ASN A 350 -12.10 -45.39 -15.43
N GLU A 351 -11.88 -44.45 -16.35
CA GLU A 351 -11.19 -44.71 -17.63
C GLU A 351 -9.67 -44.64 -17.50
N HIS A 352 -9.14 -43.67 -16.73
CA HIS A 352 -7.70 -43.42 -16.68
C HIS A 352 -6.99 -43.81 -15.38
N LYS A 353 -7.70 -43.84 -14.23
CA LYS A 353 -7.16 -44.09 -12.87
C LYS A 353 -5.89 -43.30 -12.48
N LYS A 354 -5.74 -42.06 -12.96
CA LYS A 354 -4.53 -41.22 -12.76
C LYS A 354 -4.73 -39.98 -11.88
N THR A 355 -5.95 -39.75 -11.40
CA THR A 355 -6.26 -38.63 -10.49
C THR A 355 -5.54 -38.82 -9.15
N LYS A 356 -4.91 -37.76 -8.64
CA LYS A 356 -4.19 -37.79 -7.37
C LYS A 356 -4.95 -36.98 -6.32
N VAL A 357 -4.86 -37.38 -5.05
CA VAL A 357 -5.49 -36.67 -3.93
C VAL A 357 -4.41 -36.29 -2.92
N TYR A 358 -4.42 -35.03 -2.50
CA TYR A 358 -3.44 -34.45 -1.60
C TYR A 358 -4.10 -33.96 -0.31
N SER A 359 -3.33 -33.97 0.77
CA SER A 359 -3.63 -33.24 2.02
C SER A 359 -2.54 -32.21 2.28
N LEU A 360 -2.96 -31.00 2.68
CA LEU A 360 -2.09 -29.89 3.04
C LEU A 360 -1.72 -29.87 4.54
N GLY A 361 -2.16 -30.88 5.29
CA GLY A 361 -1.99 -30.99 6.74
C GLY A 361 -3.26 -31.44 7.44
N ASP A 362 -3.12 -31.80 8.73
CA ASP A 362 -4.24 -32.17 9.61
C ASP A 362 -5.02 -30.93 10.10
N ASP A 363 -4.48 -29.73 9.87
CA ASP A 363 -5.05 -28.42 10.23
C ASP A 363 -6.09 -27.91 9.21
N VAL A 364 -6.16 -28.52 8.02
CA VAL A 364 -6.99 -28.04 6.91
C VAL A 364 -8.26 -28.88 6.75
N PRO A 365 -9.46 -28.27 6.61
CA PRO A 365 -10.73 -28.99 6.56
C PRO A 365 -11.09 -29.58 5.17
N TYR A 366 -10.11 -29.75 4.27
CA TYR A 366 -10.31 -30.18 2.88
C TYR A 366 -9.27 -31.22 2.43
N LEU A 367 -9.69 -32.13 1.56
CA LEU A 367 -8.79 -32.86 0.65
C LEU A 367 -8.74 -32.17 -0.70
N TYR A 368 -7.59 -32.24 -1.37
CA TYR A 368 -7.37 -31.56 -2.64
C TYR A 368 -7.20 -32.59 -3.76
N VAL A 369 -8.14 -32.61 -4.69
CA VAL A 369 -8.10 -33.51 -5.84
C VAL A 369 -7.40 -32.81 -7.00
N LEU A 370 -6.42 -33.47 -7.61
CA LEU A 370 -5.77 -33.05 -8.85
C LEU A 370 -6.36 -33.85 -10.02
N PRO A 371 -7.22 -33.24 -10.85
CA PRO A 371 -7.77 -33.87 -12.05
C PRO A 371 -6.68 -34.22 -13.06
N TYR A 372 -6.87 -35.27 -13.85
CA TYR A 372 -5.89 -35.66 -14.86
C TYR A 372 -5.97 -34.73 -16.08
N VAL A 373 -4.88 -33.99 -16.31
CA VAL A 373 -4.69 -33.18 -17.52
C VAL A 373 -3.52 -33.77 -18.30
N ASN A 374 -3.72 -34.08 -19.59
CA ASN A 374 -2.65 -34.58 -20.45
C ASN A 374 -1.40 -33.68 -20.35
N GLY A 375 -0.32 -34.20 -19.75
CA GLY A 375 0.98 -33.51 -19.66
C GLY A 375 1.32 -32.84 -18.33
N VAL A 376 0.51 -32.96 -17.25
CA VAL A 376 0.84 -32.45 -15.90
C VAL A 376 0.78 -33.61 -14.90
N SER A 377 1.92 -34.05 -14.36
CA SER A 377 1.99 -35.24 -13.47
C SER A 377 2.22 -34.91 -11.99
N GLU A 378 2.62 -33.69 -11.64
CA GLU A 378 2.95 -33.31 -10.26
C GLU A 378 2.41 -31.91 -9.88
N VAL A 379 2.09 -31.73 -8.59
CA VAL A 379 1.69 -30.42 -8.02
C VAL A 379 2.85 -29.41 -8.04
N GLY A 380 4.10 -29.90 -8.10
CA GLY A 380 5.28 -29.04 -8.26
C GLY A 380 5.36 -28.36 -9.63
N ASP A 381 4.91 -29.04 -10.69
CA ASP A 381 4.98 -28.53 -12.07
C ASP A 381 4.02 -27.36 -12.34
N THR A 382 2.92 -27.26 -11.57
CA THR A 382 1.94 -26.17 -11.69
C THR A 382 2.36 -24.90 -10.94
N VAL A 383 3.29 -25.02 -9.98
CA VAL A 383 3.83 -23.89 -9.21
C VAL A 383 4.98 -23.19 -9.95
N ASN A 384 5.71 -23.90 -10.82
CA ASN A 384 6.95 -23.43 -11.47
C ASN A 384 6.80 -22.93 -12.93
N ARG A 385 5.58 -22.81 -13.47
CA ARG A 385 5.36 -22.34 -14.87
C ARG A 385 5.73 -20.87 -15.16
N ASN A 386 6.52 -20.23 -14.28
CA ASN A 386 7.08 -18.89 -14.46
C ASN A 386 8.51 -18.89 -15.01
N ASP A 387 9.20 -20.03 -15.10
CA ASP A 387 10.54 -20.08 -15.70
C ASP A 387 10.45 -20.35 -17.20
N GLY A 388 10.67 -19.30 -17.98
CA GLY A 388 10.59 -19.33 -19.43
C GLY A 388 11.55 -20.33 -20.07
N VAL A 389 11.01 -21.34 -20.74
CA VAL A 389 11.69 -22.02 -21.84
C VAL A 389 10.71 -22.18 -22.99
N ASN A 390 11.09 -21.58 -24.12
CA ASN A 390 10.44 -21.69 -25.41
C ASN A 390 10.42 -23.15 -25.89
N GLU A 391 9.25 -23.75 -25.98
CA GLU A 391 8.99 -24.76 -27.01
C GLU A 391 7.71 -24.40 -27.76
N VAL A 392 7.91 -23.94 -28.99
CA VAL A 392 6.88 -23.70 -30.01
C VAL A 392 6.40 -25.08 -30.51
N GLY A 393 5.58 -25.73 -29.71
CA GLY A 393 4.75 -26.86 -30.11
C GLY A 393 3.30 -26.40 -30.19
N LYS A 394 2.60 -26.68 -31.29
CA LYS A 394 1.17 -26.41 -31.47
C LYS A 394 0.36 -27.06 -30.33
N ALA A 395 0.14 -26.32 -29.24
CA ALA A 395 -0.74 -26.72 -28.15
C ALA A 395 -2.19 -26.37 -28.51
N THR A 396 -2.75 -27.10 -29.48
CA THR A 396 -4.20 -27.37 -29.47
C THR A 396 -4.46 -28.29 -28.29
N THR A 397 -4.67 -27.71 -27.12
CA THR A 397 -5.31 -28.33 -25.95
C THR A 397 -5.49 -27.23 -24.90
N THR A 398 -6.62 -26.54 -25.02
CA THR A 398 -7.28 -25.87 -23.90
C THR A 398 -7.26 -26.81 -22.69
N SER A 399 -6.65 -26.38 -21.58
CA SER A 399 -6.77 -27.07 -20.29
C SER A 399 -8.25 -27.31 -20.00
N SER A 400 -8.64 -28.57 -19.90
CA SER A 400 -10.02 -29.08 -19.88
C SER A 400 -10.85 -28.74 -18.62
N LEU A 401 -10.45 -27.76 -17.81
CA LEU A 401 -11.14 -27.40 -16.56
C LEU A 401 -11.85 -26.04 -16.55
N ASP A 402 -11.46 -25.07 -17.37
CA ASP A 402 -12.16 -23.77 -17.42
C ASP A 402 -13.37 -23.87 -18.36
N LYS A 403 -14.38 -24.64 -17.95
CA LYS A 403 -15.70 -24.61 -18.58
C LYS A 403 -16.31 -23.25 -18.25
N GLY A 404 -16.61 -22.44 -19.27
CA GLY A 404 -16.95 -21.02 -19.12
C GLY A 404 -18.07 -20.71 -18.10
N PRO A 405 -18.28 -19.43 -17.73
CA PRO A 405 -19.10 -19.03 -16.58
C PRO A 405 -20.55 -19.56 -16.62
N MET A 406 -21.13 -19.70 -17.81
CA MET A 406 -22.46 -20.32 -17.98
C MET A 406 -22.49 -21.80 -17.58
N TYR A 407 -21.44 -22.56 -17.86
CA TYR A 407 -21.35 -23.96 -17.44
C TYR A 407 -21.32 -24.07 -15.91
N SER A 408 -20.54 -23.21 -15.25
CA SER A 408 -20.47 -23.16 -13.78
C SER A 408 -21.83 -22.82 -13.17
N PHE A 409 -22.58 -21.89 -13.78
CA PHE A 409 -23.94 -21.57 -13.38
C PHE A 409 -24.88 -22.78 -13.45
N TYR A 410 -24.95 -23.47 -14.60
CA TYR A 410 -25.82 -24.63 -14.74
C TYR A 410 -25.41 -25.77 -13.81
N THR A 411 -24.11 -25.99 -13.63
CA THR A 411 -23.58 -27.00 -12.70
C THR A 411 -24.00 -26.71 -11.26
N LEU A 412 -23.94 -25.44 -10.84
CA LEU A 412 -24.40 -25.02 -9.52
C LEU A 412 -25.92 -25.22 -9.36
N MET A 413 -26.70 -24.81 -10.35
CA MET A 413 -28.16 -24.95 -10.30
C MET A 413 -28.60 -26.41 -10.28
N ASP A 414 -27.94 -27.27 -11.06
CA ASP A 414 -28.18 -28.72 -11.04
C ASP A 414 -27.87 -29.31 -9.67
N TYR A 415 -26.75 -28.93 -9.05
CA TYR A 415 -26.41 -29.38 -7.70
C TYR A 415 -27.43 -28.94 -6.65
N LEU A 416 -27.89 -27.68 -6.70
CA LEU A 416 -28.90 -27.17 -5.79
C LEU A 416 -30.24 -27.89 -5.96
N ASN A 417 -30.65 -28.15 -7.21
CA ASN A 417 -31.85 -28.92 -7.53
C ASN A 417 -31.76 -30.37 -7.03
N LEU A 418 -30.62 -31.04 -7.22
CA LEU A 418 -30.37 -32.39 -6.70
C LEU A 418 -30.37 -32.43 -5.16
N SER A 419 -29.93 -31.35 -4.52
CA SER A 419 -29.94 -31.18 -3.06
C SER A 419 -31.30 -30.74 -2.51
N ASN A 420 -32.34 -30.65 -3.36
CA ASN A 420 -33.68 -30.11 -3.03
C ASN A 420 -33.69 -28.67 -2.50
N LEU A 421 -32.63 -27.89 -2.76
CA LEU A 421 -32.54 -26.47 -2.41
C LEU A 421 -33.03 -25.63 -3.60
N LYS A 422 -34.19 -25.00 -3.45
CA LYS A 422 -34.78 -24.16 -4.50
C LYS A 422 -34.36 -22.70 -4.32
N VAL A 423 -33.60 -22.18 -5.28
CA VAL A 423 -33.25 -20.75 -5.34
C VAL A 423 -34.46 -19.96 -5.85
N ASN A 424 -34.62 -18.73 -5.37
CA ASN A 424 -35.62 -17.81 -5.91
C ASN A 424 -35.36 -17.58 -7.41
N PRO A 425 -36.31 -17.85 -8.32
CA PRO A 425 -36.12 -17.68 -9.76
C PRO A 425 -35.64 -16.29 -10.19
N SER A 426 -36.07 -15.23 -9.49
CA SER A 426 -35.62 -13.85 -9.77
C SER A 426 -34.12 -13.68 -9.46
N TYR A 427 -33.63 -14.29 -8.38
CA TYR A 427 -32.21 -14.30 -8.03
C TYR A 427 -31.40 -15.21 -8.96
N ALA A 428 -31.94 -16.38 -9.32
CA ALA A 428 -31.31 -17.29 -10.27
C ALA A 428 -31.15 -16.64 -11.66
N THR A 429 -32.17 -15.91 -12.12
CA THR A 429 -32.12 -15.16 -13.38
C THR A 429 -31.07 -14.05 -13.32
N ARG A 430 -31.04 -13.26 -12.24
CA ARG A 430 -30.00 -12.23 -12.05
C ARG A 430 -28.59 -12.82 -12.11
N LEU A 431 -28.35 -13.94 -11.43
CA LEU A 431 -27.05 -14.62 -11.47
C LEU A 431 -26.72 -15.15 -12.87
N GLN A 432 -27.70 -15.75 -13.56
CA GLN A 432 -27.54 -16.22 -14.93
C GLN A 432 -27.11 -15.09 -15.88
N LEU A 433 -27.76 -13.93 -15.78
CA LEU A 433 -27.44 -12.76 -16.61
C LEU A 433 -26.02 -12.25 -16.34
N LYS A 434 -25.59 -12.19 -15.07
CA LYS A 434 -24.18 -11.85 -14.74
C LYS A 434 -23.20 -12.83 -15.37
N CYS A 435 -23.46 -14.14 -15.29
CA CYS A 435 -22.65 -15.17 -15.94
C CYS A 435 -22.66 -15.07 -17.47
N GLN A 436 -23.79 -14.68 -18.07
CA GLN A 436 -23.91 -14.43 -19.51
C GLN A 436 -23.01 -13.25 -19.93
N VAL A 437 -23.01 -12.14 -19.20
CA VAL A 437 -22.14 -10.98 -19.49
C VAL A 437 -20.65 -11.37 -19.39
N MET A 438 -20.29 -12.18 -18.40
CA MET A 438 -18.92 -12.67 -18.26
C MET A 438 -18.52 -13.62 -19.41
N HIS A 439 -19.47 -14.39 -19.94
CA HIS A 439 -19.25 -15.28 -21.08
C HIS A 439 -18.87 -14.49 -22.36
N GLU A 440 -19.45 -13.31 -22.54
CA GLU A 440 -19.17 -12.40 -23.68
C GLU A 440 -17.72 -11.87 -23.70
N ARG A 441 -16.91 -12.11 -22.66
CA ARG A 441 -15.47 -11.82 -22.68
C ARG A 441 -14.70 -12.72 -23.65
N GLY A 442 -15.26 -13.89 -23.99
CA GLY A 442 -14.63 -14.87 -24.88
C GLY A 442 -13.80 -15.92 -24.14
N PRO A 443 -12.84 -16.60 -24.80
CA PRO A 443 -12.15 -17.76 -24.25
C PRO A 443 -11.33 -17.45 -22.99
N ASN A 444 -10.67 -16.29 -22.96
CA ASN A 444 -9.84 -15.85 -21.83
C ASN A 444 -10.63 -14.94 -20.87
N TRP A 445 -11.83 -15.36 -20.47
CA TRP A 445 -12.73 -14.53 -19.66
C TRP A 445 -12.19 -14.23 -18.25
N LEU A 446 -11.40 -15.15 -17.69
CA LEU A 446 -10.79 -15.06 -16.37
C LEU A 446 -9.26 -15.01 -16.42
N LYS A 447 -8.62 -16.04 -16.99
CA LYS A 447 -7.17 -16.27 -16.97
C LYS A 447 -6.57 -16.16 -18.36
N LEU A 448 -5.28 -15.82 -18.43
CA LEU A 448 -4.47 -16.00 -19.63
C LEU A 448 -4.00 -17.47 -19.78
N PRO A 449 -3.58 -17.93 -20.98
CA PRO A 449 -3.26 -19.35 -21.23
C PRO A 449 -2.20 -19.98 -20.31
N SER A 450 -1.28 -19.19 -19.75
CA SER A 450 -0.22 -19.64 -18.84
C SER A 450 -0.39 -19.10 -17.41
N GLU A 451 -1.54 -18.51 -17.08
CA GLU A 451 -1.80 -17.83 -15.81
C GLU A 451 -2.66 -18.71 -14.89
N ASN A 452 -2.25 -18.84 -13.62
CA ASN A 452 -3.05 -19.49 -12.59
C ASN A 452 -4.13 -18.54 -12.05
N THR A 453 -5.19 -19.08 -11.45
CA THR A 453 -6.33 -18.28 -10.94
C THR A 453 -5.93 -17.33 -9.83
N CYS A 454 -4.98 -17.72 -8.97
CA CYS A 454 -4.43 -16.83 -7.94
C CYS A 454 -3.80 -15.58 -8.57
N ASP A 455 -3.00 -15.79 -9.63
CA ASP A 455 -2.28 -14.69 -10.29
C ASP A 455 -3.27 -13.81 -11.07
N ALA A 456 -4.28 -14.40 -11.71
CA ALA A 456 -5.38 -13.67 -12.35
C ALA A 456 -6.21 -12.83 -11.36
N PHE A 457 -6.45 -13.35 -10.16
CA PHE A 457 -7.11 -12.63 -9.08
C PHE A 457 -6.24 -11.46 -8.57
N LEU A 458 -4.97 -11.71 -8.26
CA LEU A 458 -4.04 -10.67 -7.81
C LEU A 458 -3.76 -9.60 -8.88
N ARG A 459 -3.91 -9.94 -10.17
CA ARG A 459 -3.84 -8.96 -11.26
C ARG A 459 -5.07 -8.06 -11.30
N ARG A 460 -6.25 -8.58 -10.95
CA ARG A 460 -7.53 -7.86 -11.01
C ARG A 460 -7.94 -7.19 -9.72
N ILE A 461 -7.37 -7.58 -8.58
CA ILE A 461 -7.62 -6.90 -7.32
C ILE A 461 -7.15 -5.45 -7.41
N ARG A 462 -7.96 -4.53 -6.89
CA ARG A 462 -7.65 -3.10 -6.95
C ARG A 462 -6.38 -2.80 -6.16
N TYR A 463 -5.55 -1.90 -6.70
CA TYR A 463 -4.32 -1.49 -6.01
C TYR A 463 -4.61 -0.84 -4.66
N ASP A 464 -5.67 -0.03 -4.58
CA ASP A 464 -6.11 0.68 -3.38
C ASP A 464 -7.06 -0.17 -2.50
N ASP A 465 -7.10 -1.50 -2.68
CA ASP A 465 -7.87 -2.38 -1.80
C ASP A 465 -7.09 -2.62 -0.49
N PRO A 466 -7.65 -2.32 0.70
CA PRO A 466 -6.99 -2.56 1.97
C PRO A 466 -6.68 -4.04 2.24
N LEU A 467 -7.38 -4.98 1.61
CA LEU A 467 -7.18 -6.41 1.78
C LEU A 467 -6.09 -6.99 0.87
N LYS A 468 -5.60 -6.23 -0.13
CA LYS A 468 -4.61 -6.71 -1.09
C LYS A 468 -3.35 -7.32 -0.45
N PRO A 469 -2.68 -6.68 0.55
CA PRO A 469 -1.52 -7.28 1.19
C PRO A 469 -1.81 -8.63 1.86
N LYS A 470 -3.02 -8.78 2.44
CA LYS A 470 -3.46 -10.03 3.07
C LYS A 470 -3.67 -11.15 2.05
N PHE A 471 -4.21 -10.82 0.88
CA PHE A 471 -4.35 -11.79 -0.21
C PHE A 471 -2.98 -12.20 -0.77
N GLU A 472 -2.03 -11.29 -0.88
CA GLU A 472 -0.66 -11.62 -1.31
C GLU A 472 0.04 -12.55 -0.29
N GLU A 473 -0.14 -12.31 1.01
CA GLU A 473 0.34 -13.20 2.08
C GLU A 473 -0.32 -14.58 2.00
N TYR A 474 -1.65 -14.63 1.88
CA TYR A 474 -2.40 -15.88 1.71
C TYR A 474 -1.90 -16.69 0.50
N VAL A 475 -1.70 -16.04 -0.66
CA VAL A 475 -1.21 -16.73 -1.86
C VAL A 475 0.21 -17.25 -1.68
N LYS A 476 1.08 -16.52 -0.95
CA LYS A 476 2.43 -17.01 -0.63
C LYS A 476 2.38 -18.25 0.27
N GLU A 477 1.57 -18.22 1.33
CA GLU A 477 1.43 -19.37 2.23
C GLU A 477 0.80 -20.57 1.50
N LEU A 478 -0.24 -20.34 0.69
CA LEU A 478 -0.87 -21.38 -0.12
C LEU A 478 0.17 -22.05 -1.03
N LYS A 479 0.97 -21.27 -1.78
CA LYS A 479 2.04 -21.81 -2.66
C LYS A 479 3.09 -22.60 -1.87
N GLU A 480 3.40 -22.23 -0.63
CA GLU A 480 4.32 -22.98 0.22
C GLU A 480 3.72 -24.30 0.71
N ARG A 481 2.48 -24.27 1.20
CA ARG A 481 1.75 -25.47 1.66
C ARG A 481 1.56 -26.48 0.54
N MET A 482 1.23 -26.01 -0.64
CA MET A 482 1.07 -26.83 -1.85
C MET A 482 2.35 -27.58 -2.24
N ARG A 483 3.52 -26.96 -2.02
CA ARG A 483 4.83 -27.60 -2.24
C ARG A 483 5.13 -28.72 -1.23
N LYS A 484 4.54 -28.62 -0.03
CA LYS A 484 4.69 -29.57 1.07
C LYS A 484 3.52 -30.58 1.14
N ALA A 485 2.62 -30.56 0.17
CA ALA A 485 1.42 -31.38 0.16
C ALA A 485 1.75 -32.88 0.14
N LYS A 486 1.05 -33.67 0.96
CA LYS A 486 1.23 -35.13 1.02
C LYS A 486 0.16 -35.82 0.18
N GLU A 487 0.59 -36.72 -0.72
CA GLU A 487 -0.32 -37.57 -1.49
C GLU A 487 -0.95 -38.65 -0.58
N ILE A 488 -2.26 -38.84 -0.70
CA ILE A 488 -3.04 -39.83 0.04
C ILE A 488 -3.43 -40.98 -0.91
N PRO A 489 -3.12 -42.23 -0.56
CA PRO A 489 -3.51 -43.39 -1.38
C PRO A 489 -5.02 -43.61 -1.37
N GLU A 490 -5.53 -44.21 -2.45
CA GLU A 490 -6.97 -44.46 -2.68
C GLU A 490 -7.65 -45.23 -1.55
N SER A 491 -6.94 -46.16 -0.90
CA SER A 491 -7.44 -46.93 0.25
C SER A 491 -7.77 -46.07 1.48
N GLU A 492 -7.22 -44.86 1.57
CA GLU A 492 -7.37 -43.98 2.73
C GLU A 492 -8.34 -42.82 2.49
N TRP A 493 -8.84 -42.61 1.26
CA TRP A 493 -9.70 -41.48 0.91
C TRP A 493 -10.96 -41.42 1.79
N SER A 494 -11.75 -42.50 1.85
CA SER A 494 -13.00 -42.51 2.62
C SER A 494 -12.77 -42.35 4.13
N ARG A 495 -11.64 -42.84 4.67
CA ARG A 495 -11.31 -42.67 6.11
C ARG A 495 -10.98 -41.21 6.41
N SER A 496 -10.14 -40.59 5.58
CA SER A 496 -9.74 -39.20 5.74
C SER A 496 -10.93 -38.25 5.57
N LEU A 497 -11.82 -38.51 4.61
CA LEU A 497 -13.03 -37.71 4.41
C LEU A 497 -13.99 -37.78 5.59
N ARG A 498 -14.23 -38.96 6.19
CA ARG A 498 -15.09 -39.05 7.39
C ARG A 498 -14.54 -38.25 8.58
N ARG A 499 -13.21 -38.23 8.75
CA ARG A 499 -12.55 -37.38 9.77
C ARG A 499 -12.79 -35.90 9.48
N LEU A 500 -12.61 -35.47 8.23
CA LEU A 500 -12.81 -34.08 7.82
C LEU A 500 -14.28 -33.65 7.91
N GLU A 501 -15.24 -34.53 7.61
CA GLU A 501 -16.67 -34.26 7.80
C GLU A 501 -17.00 -33.97 9.27
N SER A 502 -16.38 -34.68 10.22
CA SER A 502 -16.58 -34.39 11.66
C SER A 502 -16.00 -33.03 12.06
N ILE A 503 -14.81 -32.68 11.57
CA ILE A 503 -14.17 -31.38 11.83
C ILE A 503 -14.99 -30.24 11.23
N ASN A 504 -15.49 -30.42 10.00
CA ASN A 504 -16.35 -29.42 9.34
C ASN A 504 -17.66 -29.19 10.09
N LYS A 505 -18.30 -30.25 10.61
CA LYS A 505 -19.52 -30.11 11.43
C LYS A 505 -19.26 -29.36 12.73
N GLU A 506 -18.12 -29.59 13.37
CA GLU A 506 -17.71 -28.87 14.58
C GLU A 506 -17.48 -27.37 14.27
N LEU A 507 -16.75 -27.07 13.20
CA LEU A 507 -16.54 -25.69 12.72
C LEU A 507 -17.85 -24.96 12.38
N GLU A 508 -18.78 -25.62 11.69
CA GLU A 508 -20.10 -25.06 11.40
C GLU A 508 -20.91 -24.79 12.67
N SER A 509 -20.79 -25.66 13.68
CA SER A 509 -21.45 -25.44 14.96
C SER A 509 -20.88 -24.23 15.73
N GLU A 510 -19.56 -24.04 15.71
CA GLU A 510 -18.92 -22.88 16.37
C GLU A 510 -19.23 -21.56 15.65
N LEU A 511 -19.22 -21.56 14.31
CA LEU A 511 -19.61 -20.40 13.51
C LEU A 511 -21.06 -19.98 13.81
N SER A 512 -21.98 -20.94 13.92
CA SER A 512 -23.38 -20.66 14.26
C SER A 512 -23.55 -19.98 15.63
N LYS A 513 -22.66 -20.26 16.59
CA LYS A 513 -22.66 -19.63 17.93
C LYS A 513 -22.18 -18.18 17.87
N VAL A 514 -21.14 -17.90 17.07
CA VAL A 514 -20.61 -16.54 16.85
C VAL A 514 -21.64 -15.66 16.12
N GLU A 515 -22.37 -16.25 15.18
CA GLU A 515 -23.46 -15.58 14.46
C GLU A 515 -24.68 -15.29 15.37
N GLY A 516 -25.00 -16.20 16.28
CA GLY A 516 -26.05 -16.02 17.29
C GLY A 516 -25.80 -14.81 18.22
N GLY A 517 -24.54 -14.55 18.59
CA GLY A 517 -24.16 -13.37 19.39
C GLY A 517 -24.18 -12.04 18.62
N SER A 518 -24.07 -12.09 17.29
CA SER A 518 -24.12 -10.90 16.43
C SER A 518 -25.56 -10.49 16.06
N ARG A 519 -26.51 -11.42 16.12
CA ARG A 519 -27.95 -11.15 15.95
C ARG A 519 -28.54 -10.31 17.09
N SER A 520 -27.99 -10.39 18.31
CA SER A 520 -28.46 -9.58 19.45
C SER A 520 -28.06 -8.10 19.41
N SER A 521 -27.13 -7.70 18.53
CA SER A 521 -26.65 -6.31 18.41
C SER A 521 -27.14 -5.56 17.17
N GLN A 522 -27.95 -6.19 16.31
CA GLN A 522 -28.63 -5.55 15.16
C GLN A 522 -30.16 -5.43 15.37
N GLY A 523 -30.62 -5.46 16.62
CA GLY A 523 -31.99 -5.07 16.95
C GLY A 523 -32.12 -3.55 16.98
N GLY A 524 -32.36 -2.91 15.83
CA GLY A 524 -32.75 -1.49 15.85
C GLY A 524 -32.54 -0.65 14.60
N VAL A 525 -32.45 -1.21 13.38
CA VAL A 525 -32.80 -0.48 12.14
C VAL A 525 -33.29 -1.54 11.16
N GLY A 526 -34.46 -1.34 10.55
CA GLY A 526 -35.14 -2.32 9.70
C GLY A 526 -34.20 -3.00 8.70
N SER A 527 -33.81 -4.24 9.01
CA SER A 527 -33.06 -5.10 8.11
C SER A 527 -34.04 -6.13 7.56
N VAL A 528 -34.44 -5.97 6.30
CA VAL A 528 -35.03 -7.08 5.55
C VAL A 528 -33.89 -8.06 5.28
N THR A 529 -33.81 -9.10 6.09
CA THR A 529 -32.97 -10.27 5.80
C THR A 529 -33.48 -10.94 4.54
N PRO A 530 -32.67 -11.09 3.47
CA PRO A 530 -33.05 -11.92 2.34
C PRO A 530 -32.98 -13.38 2.80
N GLY A 531 -34.14 -14.02 2.99
CA GLY A 531 -34.22 -15.48 3.13
C GLY A 531 -34.41 -16.07 4.53
N SER A 532 -34.90 -15.32 5.53
CA SER A 532 -35.58 -15.97 6.66
C SER A 532 -37.08 -16.02 6.41
N VAL A 533 -37.61 -17.19 6.07
CA VAL A 533 -39.05 -17.44 6.18
C VAL A 533 -39.36 -17.52 7.67
N THR A 534 -39.79 -16.40 8.26
CA THR A 534 -40.64 -16.47 9.45
C THR A 534 -41.96 -17.07 9.01
N VAL A 535 -42.20 -18.33 9.35
CA VAL A 535 -43.54 -18.92 9.24
C VAL A 535 -44.42 -18.10 10.18
N GLU A 536 -45.24 -17.21 9.61
CA GLU A 536 -46.21 -16.45 10.37
C GLU A 536 -47.14 -17.44 11.08
N GLY A 537 -47.48 -17.18 12.35
CA GLY A 537 -48.25 -18.07 13.22
C GLY A 537 -49.62 -18.50 12.65
N VAL A 538 -50.07 -17.90 11.56
CA VAL A 538 -51.30 -18.22 10.82
C VAL A 538 -51.16 -19.51 9.98
N GLU A 539 -49.96 -19.85 9.48
CA GLU A 539 -49.75 -21.10 8.74
C GLU A 539 -49.63 -22.32 9.69
N LEU A 540 -49.15 -22.10 10.91
CA LEU A 540 -49.08 -23.12 11.96
C LEU A 540 -50.47 -23.48 12.51
N SER A 541 -51.36 -22.51 12.69
CA SER A 541 -52.74 -22.79 13.13
C SER A 541 -53.51 -23.62 12.09
N HIS A 542 -53.35 -23.35 10.80
CA HIS A 542 -54.01 -24.11 9.73
C HIS A 542 -53.45 -25.54 9.57
N LEU A 543 -52.18 -25.77 9.92
CA LEU A 543 -51.55 -27.11 9.94
C LEU A 543 -51.87 -27.91 11.21
N ILE A 544 -52.11 -27.23 12.33
CA ILE A 544 -52.59 -27.81 13.58
C ILE A 544 -54.06 -28.24 13.46
N GLU A 545 -54.91 -27.41 12.86
CA GLU A 545 -56.33 -27.71 12.64
C GLU A 545 -56.56 -28.87 11.66
N THR A 546 -55.64 -29.08 10.72
CA THR A 546 -55.70 -30.21 9.77
C THR A 546 -55.11 -31.52 10.30
N ASN A 547 -54.70 -31.58 11.57
CA ASN A 547 -54.26 -32.80 12.27
C ASN A 547 -53.08 -33.56 11.60
N ASN A 548 -52.31 -32.88 10.76
CA ASN A 548 -51.21 -33.47 9.98
C ASN A 548 -49.85 -33.48 10.70
N ILE A 549 -49.77 -32.94 11.92
CA ILE A 549 -48.54 -32.91 12.72
C ILE A 549 -48.80 -33.48 14.10
N VAL A 550 -47.96 -34.43 14.51
CA VAL A 550 -47.96 -35.03 15.85
C VAL A 550 -46.84 -34.42 16.67
N VAL A 551 -47.19 -33.51 17.57
CA VAL A 551 -46.21 -32.94 18.51
C VAL A 551 -46.02 -33.92 19.67
N LYS A 552 -44.77 -34.32 19.91
CA LYS A 552 -44.38 -35.16 21.05
C LYS A 552 -43.48 -34.37 22.01
N ASP A 553 -43.61 -34.60 23.31
CA ASP A 553 -42.67 -34.07 24.30
C ASP A 553 -41.30 -34.79 24.24
N LYS A 554 -40.36 -34.36 25.07
CA LYS A 554 -39.01 -34.95 25.17
C LYS A 554 -39.01 -36.41 25.64
N GLU A 555 -40.15 -36.90 26.12
CA GLU A 555 -40.36 -38.26 26.61
C GLU A 555 -41.16 -39.12 25.61
N GLY A 556 -41.56 -38.54 24.47
CA GLY A 556 -42.24 -39.22 23.37
C GLY A 556 -43.77 -39.23 23.45
N ASN A 557 -44.37 -38.52 24.42
CA ASN A 557 -45.83 -38.47 24.60
C ASN A 557 -46.47 -37.42 23.71
N ARG A 558 -47.65 -37.73 23.14
CA ARG A 558 -48.42 -36.83 22.27
C ARG A 558 -48.95 -35.65 23.09
N MET A 559 -48.54 -34.43 22.78
CA MET A 559 -49.05 -33.21 23.41
C MET A 559 -50.29 -32.68 22.68
N ASN A 560 -51.22 -32.11 23.45
CA ASN A 560 -52.44 -31.51 22.90
C ASN A 560 -52.13 -30.09 22.37
N ALA A 561 -52.54 -29.80 21.15
CA ALA A 561 -52.03 -28.66 20.39
C ALA A 561 -52.48 -27.26 20.90
N SER A 562 -53.44 -27.20 21.83
CA SER A 562 -53.92 -25.96 22.44
C SER A 562 -52.95 -25.30 23.42
N VAL A 563 -51.86 -25.97 23.81
CA VAL A 563 -50.88 -25.44 24.79
C VAL A 563 -49.80 -24.56 24.13
N LEU A 564 -49.66 -24.61 22.81
CA LEU A 564 -48.56 -23.93 22.08
C LEU A 564 -48.90 -22.51 21.59
N VAL A 565 -50.13 -22.03 21.77
CA VAL A 565 -50.57 -20.71 21.24
C VAL A 565 -50.56 -19.60 22.31
N GLU A 566 -50.25 -19.92 23.58
CA GLU A 566 -50.28 -18.94 24.68
C GLU A 566 -48.91 -18.55 25.27
N ASN A 567 -47.78 -18.86 24.62
CA ASN A 567 -46.46 -18.34 25.04
C ASN A 567 -45.63 -17.79 23.88
#